data_AF-A0A345ZX33-F1
#
_entry.id   AF-A0A345ZX33-F1
#
_cell.length_a   1.000
_cell.length_b   1.000
_cell.length_c   1.000
_cell.angle_alpha   90.00
_cell.angle_beta   90.00
_cell.angle_gamma   90.00
#
_symmetry.space_group_name_H-M   'P 1'
#
loop_
_entity.id
_entity.type
_entity.pdbx_description
1 polymer ?
#
loop_
_entity_poly.entity_id
_entity_poly.type
_entity_poly.pdbx_seq_one_letter_code
_entity_poly.pdbx_strand_id
1 'polypeptide(L)'
;MILFGLVMALKGPSYRLGTLMHMGPGFLPTVLGVILIGLGIAIACTALAAGEGEDEDILPENPEWFAWGCILVSPLAFMLFGSYGGLAPATFACVFVAAMGDRSMTWKQAVVLSLIITVFGVGLFHYILQIPMPVLEWRG
;
A
#
# COMPACT_ATOMS: atom_id res chain seq x y z
N MET A 1 4.47 -0.84 -15.29
CA MET A 1 4.70 0.39 -14.48
C MET A 1 4.39 1.67 -15.25
N ILE A 2 4.89 1.82 -16.49
CA ILE A 2 4.72 3.05 -17.29
C ILE A 2 3.26 3.41 -17.54
N LEU A 3 2.41 2.46 -17.97
CA LEU A 3 0.99 2.73 -18.25
C LEU A 3 0.23 3.23 -17.00
N PHE A 4 0.36 2.52 -15.88
CA PHE A 4 -0.25 2.92 -14.60
C PHE A 4 0.29 4.27 -14.11
N GLY A 5 1.61 4.50 -14.22
CA GLY A 5 2.22 5.78 -13.86
C GLY A 5 1.70 6.94 -14.72
N LEU A 6 1.52 6.72 -16.03
CA LEU A 6 0.98 7.71 -16.96
C LEU A 6 -0.48 8.05 -16.65
N VAL A 7 -1.31 7.05 -16.36
CA VAL A 7 -2.71 7.27 -15.94
C VAL A 7 -2.75 8.14 -14.69
N MET A 8 -1.95 7.82 -13.67
CA MET A 8 -1.92 8.59 -12.42
C MET A 8 -1.32 9.99 -12.60
N ALA A 9 -0.31 10.15 -13.46
CA ALA A 9 0.29 11.45 -13.75
C ALA A 9 -0.64 12.38 -14.55
N LEU A 10 -1.53 11.83 -15.40
CA LEU A 10 -2.50 12.62 -16.18
C LEU A 10 -3.79 12.89 -15.41
N LYS A 11 -4.27 11.93 -14.61
CA LYS A 11 -5.48 12.10 -13.77
C LYS A 11 -5.22 12.83 -12.46
N GLY A 12 -4.02 12.72 -11.90
CA GLY A 12 -3.65 13.36 -10.64
C GLY A 12 -3.79 14.89 -10.64
N PRO A 13 -3.40 15.61 -11.71
CA PRO A 13 -3.65 17.06 -11.86
C PRO A 13 -5.13 17.44 -11.99
N SER A 14 -6.01 16.49 -12.31
CA SER A 14 -7.46 16.73 -12.27
C SER A 14 -7.98 16.87 -10.84
N TYR A 15 -7.22 16.36 -9.86
CA TYR A 15 -7.37 16.70 -8.44
C TYR A 15 -6.50 17.91 -8.12
N ARG A 16 -6.95 18.77 -7.19
CA ARG A 16 -6.11 19.88 -6.69
C ARG A 16 -4.76 19.33 -6.24
N LEU A 17 -3.68 19.71 -6.94
CA LEU A 17 -2.30 19.38 -6.59
C LEU A 17 -1.85 20.15 -5.34
N GLY A 18 -2.38 21.36 -5.14
CA GLY A 18 -1.96 22.24 -4.06
C GLY A 18 -0.55 22.78 -4.26
N THR A 19 0.17 23.03 -3.18
CA THR A 19 1.59 23.46 -3.17
C THR A 19 2.41 22.45 -2.35
N LEU A 20 3.74 22.49 -2.43
CA LEU A 20 4.63 21.60 -1.66
C LEU A 20 4.37 21.69 -0.14
N MET A 21 3.99 22.87 0.34
CA MET A 21 3.67 23.14 1.74
C MET A 21 2.22 22.80 2.13
N HIS A 22 1.32 22.64 1.15
CA HIS A 22 -0.09 22.26 1.35
C HIS A 22 -0.48 21.31 0.22
N MET A 23 -0.05 20.05 0.36
CA MET A 23 -0.30 19.02 -0.64
C MET A 23 -1.79 18.77 -0.76
N GLY A 24 -2.32 18.97 -1.96
CA GLY A 24 -3.68 18.57 -2.28
C GLY A 24 -3.77 17.06 -2.58
N PRO A 25 -4.99 16.50 -2.64
CA PRO A 25 -5.19 15.06 -2.82
C PRO A 25 -4.60 14.51 -4.14
N GLY A 26 -4.36 15.39 -5.12
CA GLY A 26 -3.73 15.02 -6.40
C GLY A 26 -2.20 14.94 -6.35
N PHE A 27 -1.54 15.47 -5.32
CA PHE A 27 -0.08 15.56 -5.26
C PHE A 27 0.60 14.19 -5.24
N LEU A 28 0.24 13.37 -4.24
CA LEU A 28 0.81 12.04 -4.04
C LEU A 28 0.61 11.10 -5.25
N PRO A 29 -0.58 10.95 -5.84
CA PRO A 29 -0.75 10.10 -7.02
C PRO A 29 0.04 10.62 -8.24
N THR A 30 0.16 11.93 -8.42
CA THR A 30 0.93 12.50 -9.55
C THR A 30 2.43 12.23 -9.40
N VAL A 31 3.00 12.50 -8.22
CA VAL A 31 4.44 12.28 -7.97
C VAL A 31 4.80 10.80 -8.06
N LEU A 32 4.00 9.92 -7.45
CA LEU A 32 4.20 8.48 -7.60
C LEU A 32 4.09 8.05 -9.07
N GLY A 33 3.13 8.60 -9.82
CA GLY A 33 2.99 8.35 -11.25
C GLY A 33 4.26 8.70 -12.04
N VAL A 34 4.83 9.89 -11.80
CA VAL A 34 6.08 10.33 -12.44
C VAL A 34 7.26 9.42 -12.08
N ILE A 35 7.41 9.05 -10.80
CA ILE A 35 8.47 8.14 -10.35
C ILE A 35 8.33 6.77 -11.02
N LEU A 36 7.11 6.22 -11.10
CA LEU A 36 6.83 4.94 -11.75
C LEU A 36 7.14 4.95 -13.25
N ILE A 37 6.89 6.07 -13.94
CA ILE A 37 7.27 6.24 -15.34
C ILE A 37 8.79 6.23 -15.46
N GLY A 38 9.50 7.02 -14.64
CA GLY A 38 10.96 7.09 -14.65
C GLY A 38 11.61 5.74 -14.38
N LEU A 39 11.14 5.01 -13.37
CA LEU A 39 11.63 3.66 -13.05
C LEU A 39 11.34 2.68 -14.19
N GLY A 40 10.14 2.75 -14.79
CA GLY A 40 9.79 1.92 -15.94
C GLY A 40 10.69 2.17 -17.16
N ILE A 41 11.05 3.42 -17.44
CA ILE A 41 12.00 3.78 -18.50
C ILE A 41 13.40 3.26 -18.16
N ALA A 42 13.85 3.42 -16.91
CA ALA A 42 15.15 2.93 -16.48
C ALA A 42 15.26 1.41 -16.67
N ILE A 43 14.22 0.64 -16.27
CA ILE A 43 14.16 -0.81 -16.46
C ILE A 43 14.19 -1.18 -17.95
N ALA A 44 13.45 -0.45 -18.81
CA ALA A 44 13.47 -0.68 -20.25
C ALA A 44 14.85 -0.43 -20.86
N CYS A 45 15.54 0.63 -20.44
CA CYS A 45 16.90 0.93 -20.86
C CYS A 45 17.89 -0.16 -20.39
N THR A 46 17.77 -0.65 -19.15
CA THR A 46 18.63 -1.74 -18.66
C THR A 46 18.37 -3.05 -19.39
N ALA A 47 17.11 -3.35 -19.74
CA ALA A 47 16.77 -4.53 -20.53
C ALA A 47 17.27 -4.45 -21.98
N LEU A 48 17.34 -3.26 -22.56
CA LEU A 48 17.93 -3.03 -23.89
C LEU A 48 19.47 -3.08 -23.86
N ALA A 49 20.09 -2.75 -22.72
CA ALA A 49 21.55 -2.76 -22.53
C ALA A 49 22.09 -4.13 -22.07
N ALA A 50 21.29 -4.89 -21.31
CA ALA A 50 21.53 -6.29 -21.01
C ALA A 50 21.06 -7.10 -22.23
N GLY A 51 21.98 -7.41 -23.15
CA GLY A 51 21.67 -8.28 -24.29
C GLY A 51 21.03 -9.61 -23.84
N GLU A 52 20.22 -10.21 -24.73
CA GLU A 52 19.39 -11.42 -24.52
C GLU A 52 20.06 -12.47 -23.61
N GLY A 53 19.88 -12.31 -22.31
CA GLY A 53 20.41 -13.18 -21.27
C GLY A 53 19.25 -13.95 -20.70
N GLU A 54 19.34 -15.27 -20.81
CA GLU A 54 18.51 -16.35 -20.27
C GLU A 54 17.11 -15.93 -19.79
N ASP A 55 16.09 -16.45 -20.48
CA ASP A 55 14.70 -16.47 -20.03
C ASP A 55 14.64 -17.04 -18.59
N GLU A 56 14.83 -16.17 -17.60
CA GLU A 56 14.51 -16.47 -16.21
C GLU A 56 13.01 -16.72 -16.21
N ASP A 57 12.60 -17.92 -15.82
CA ASP A 57 11.20 -18.31 -15.75
C ASP A 57 10.51 -17.43 -14.69
N ILE A 58 10.00 -16.28 -15.15
CA ILE A 58 9.52 -15.17 -14.32
C ILE A 58 8.18 -15.49 -13.64
N LEU A 59 7.57 -16.62 -13.99
CA LEU A 59 6.28 -17.03 -13.46
C LEU A 59 6.47 -18.13 -12.41
N PRO A 60 6.07 -17.90 -11.14
CA PRO A 60 6.02 -18.98 -10.19
C PRO A 60 5.07 -20.07 -10.68
N GLU A 61 5.47 -21.34 -10.55
CA GLU A 61 4.73 -22.55 -10.95
C GLU A 61 3.28 -22.63 -10.40
N ASN A 62 2.94 -21.81 -9.40
CA ASN A 62 1.62 -21.78 -8.79
C ASN A 62 1.09 -20.35 -8.66
N PRO A 63 -0.04 -20.00 -9.30
CA PRO A 63 -0.62 -18.67 -9.15
C PRO A 63 -1.20 -18.50 -7.74
N GLU A 64 -0.72 -17.47 -7.02
CA GLU A 64 -1.08 -17.19 -5.63
C GLU A 64 -2.39 -16.39 -5.49
N TRP A 65 -3.47 -16.89 -6.08
CA TRP A 65 -4.78 -16.22 -6.10
C TRP A 65 -5.27 -15.78 -4.72
N PHE A 66 -4.98 -16.57 -3.68
CA PHE A 66 -5.36 -16.24 -2.30
C PHE A 66 -4.56 -15.06 -1.73
N ALA A 67 -3.25 -15.02 -1.99
CA ALA A 67 -2.38 -13.92 -1.58
C ALA A 67 -2.80 -12.61 -2.26
N TRP A 68 -3.11 -12.67 -3.56
CA TRP A 68 -3.63 -11.54 -4.32
C TRP A 68 -4.95 -11.02 -3.74
N GLY A 69 -5.87 -11.93 -3.40
CA GLY A 69 -7.12 -11.59 -2.72
C GLY A 69 -6.87 -10.89 -1.38
N CYS A 70 -5.99 -11.42 -0.55
CA CYS A 70 -5.61 -10.82 0.73
C CYS A 70 -5.04 -9.41 0.58
N ILE A 71 -4.15 -9.17 -0.38
CA ILE A 71 -3.55 -7.85 -0.62
C ILE A 71 -4.61 -6.83 -1.06
N LEU A 72 -5.57 -7.22 -1.90
CA LEU A 72 -6.65 -6.33 -2.35
C LEU A 72 -7.68 -6.07 -1.25
N VAL A 73 -8.02 -7.08 -0.45
CA VAL A 73 -9.01 -6.97 0.64
C VAL A 73 -8.45 -6.19 1.83
N SER A 74 -7.13 -6.23 2.08
CA SER A 74 -6.50 -5.59 3.24
C SER A 74 -6.76 -4.07 3.34
N PRO A 75 -6.54 -3.25 2.29
CA PRO A 75 -6.90 -1.82 2.30
C PRO A 75 -8.40 -1.56 2.41
N LEU A 76 -9.24 -2.45 1.87
CA LEU A 76 -10.70 -2.34 2.00
C LEU A 76 -11.13 -2.59 3.45
N ALA A 77 -10.53 -3.57 4.11
CA ALA A 77 -10.72 -3.80 5.54
C ALA A 77 -10.26 -2.59 6.35
N PHE A 78 -9.11 -2.00 6.02
CA PHE A 78 -8.65 -0.76 6.66
C PHE A 78 -9.69 0.37 6.52
N MET A 79 -10.22 0.57 5.32
CA MET A 79 -11.20 1.64 5.06
C MET A 79 -12.50 1.42 5.84
N LEU A 80 -12.99 0.17 5.89
CA LEU A 80 -14.21 -0.19 6.62
C LEU A 80 -14.01 -0.05 8.14
N PHE A 81 -13.00 -0.70 8.70
CA PHE A 81 -12.74 -0.65 10.15
C PHE A 81 -12.28 0.74 10.60
N GLY A 82 -11.62 1.50 9.73
CA GLY A 82 -11.23 2.88 9.97
C GLY A 82 -12.42 3.82 10.15
N SER A 83 -13.50 3.63 9.39
CA SER A 83 -14.70 4.45 9.55
C SER A 83 -15.54 4.09 10.79
N TYR A 84 -15.47 2.85 11.27
CA TYR A 84 -16.33 2.36 12.36
C TYR A 84 -15.66 2.22 13.73
N GLY A 85 -14.34 2.03 13.77
CA GLY A 85 -13.61 1.70 15.00
C GLY A 85 -12.36 2.54 15.26
N GLY A 86 -11.98 3.43 14.34
CA GLY A 86 -10.77 4.25 14.44
C GLY A 86 -9.49 3.55 13.99
N LEU A 87 -8.34 4.17 14.28
CA LEU A 87 -7.06 3.77 13.72
C LEU A 87 -6.58 2.38 14.18
N ALA A 88 -6.81 2.01 15.44
CA ALA A 88 -6.33 0.77 16.01
C ALA A 88 -6.97 -0.49 15.37
N PRO A 89 -8.31 -0.64 15.30
CA PRO A 89 -8.91 -1.81 14.64
C PRO A 89 -8.69 -1.81 13.12
N ALA A 90 -8.56 -0.64 12.50
CA ALA A 90 -8.26 -0.53 11.08
C ALA A 90 -6.86 -1.08 10.73
N THR A 91 -5.84 -0.63 11.45
CA THR A 91 -4.46 -1.09 11.26
C THR A 91 -4.33 -2.59 11.55
N PHE A 92 -4.96 -3.07 12.63
CA PHE A 92 -4.94 -4.49 12.97
C PHE A 92 -5.56 -5.34 11.86
N ALA A 93 -6.77 -5.01 11.40
CA ALA A 93 -7.47 -5.77 10.35
C ALA A 93 -6.70 -5.75 9.02
N CYS A 94 -6.19 -4.58 8.63
CA CYS A 94 -5.38 -4.42 7.42
C CYS A 94 -4.16 -5.34 7.42
N VAL A 95 -3.35 -5.28 8.47
CA VAL A 95 -2.10 -6.05 8.58
C VAL A 95 -2.40 -7.53 8.74
N PHE A 96 -3.43 -7.88 9.51
CA PHE A 96 -3.84 -9.27 9.71
C PHE A 96 -4.29 -9.93 8.39
N VAL A 97 -5.14 -9.25 7.61
CA VAL A 97 -5.60 -9.76 6.31
C VAL A 97 -4.45 -9.88 5.32
N ALA A 98 -3.52 -8.92 5.30
CA ALA A 98 -2.32 -8.99 4.46
C ALA A 98 -1.41 -10.16 4.87
N ALA A 99 -1.20 -10.36 6.18
CA ALA A 99 -0.35 -11.42 6.71
C ALA A 99 -0.91 -12.84 6.45
N MET A 100 -2.23 -13.00 6.35
CA MET A 100 -2.85 -14.27 5.93
C MET A 100 -2.61 -14.63 4.46
N GLY A 101 -2.15 -13.66 3.64
CA GLY A 101 -1.77 -13.92 2.25
C GLY A 101 -0.46 -14.72 2.13
N ASP A 102 0.36 -14.74 3.19
CA ASP A 102 1.63 -15.46 3.20
C ASP A 102 1.43 -16.93 3.62
N ARG A 103 1.86 -17.87 2.76
CA ARG A 103 1.76 -19.32 3.02
C ARG A 103 2.67 -19.82 4.13
N SER A 104 3.75 -19.10 4.43
CA SER A 104 4.72 -19.48 5.45
C SER A 104 4.28 -19.04 6.86
N MET A 105 3.31 -18.13 6.94
CA MET A 105 2.91 -17.48 8.17
C MET A 105 1.82 -18.30 8.88
N THR A 106 2.07 -18.67 10.13
CA THR A 106 1.01 -19.27 10.96
C THR A 106 0.03 -18.20 11.44
N TRP A 107 -1.23 -18.56 11.68
CA TRP A 107 -2.23 -17.64 12.25
C TRP A 107 -1.73 -16.93 13.53
N LYS A 108 -0.98 -17.64 14.38
CA LYS A 108 -0.40 -17.07 15.60
C LYS A 108 0.64 -15.99 15.29
N GLN A 109 1.54 -16.22 14.33
CA GLN A 109 2.52 -15.23 13.90
C GLN A 109 1.85 -14.02 13.26
N ALA A 110 0.80 -14.23 12.44
CA ALA A 110 0.02 -13.15 11.85
C ALA A 110 -0.63 -12.25 12.90
N VAL A 111 -1.24 -12.83 13.95
CA VAL A 111 -1.82 -12.06 15.07
C VAL A 111 -0.76 -11.29 15.85
N VAL A 112 0.39 -11.90 16.14
CA VAL A 112 1.46 -11.21 16.88
C VAL A 112 2.02 -10.06 16.04
N LEU A 113 2.26 -10.29 14.75
CA LEU A 113 2.77 -9.26 13.85
C LEU A 113 1.79 -8.09 13.71
N SER A 114 0.50 -8.38 13.51
CA SER A 114 -0.52 -7.33 13.39
C SER A 114 -0.66 -6.54 14.69
N LEU A 115 -0.57 -7.20 15.85
CA LEU A 115 -0.64 -6.53 17.14
C LEU A 115 0.56 -5.59 17.38
N ILE A 116 1.78 -6.04 17.06
CA ILE A 116 3.00 -5.21 17.16
C ILE A 116 2.89 -3.97 16.26
N ILE A 117 2.49 -4.16 14.99
CA ILE A 117 2.35 -3.06 14.04
C ILE A 117 1.23 -2.11 14.45
N THR A 118 0.14 -2.62 15.02
CA THR A 118 -0.96 -1.79 15.54
C THR A 118 -0.48 -0.92 16.69
N VAL A 119 0.23 -1.49 17.67
CA VAL A 119 0.78 -0.73 18.80
C VAL A 119 1.76 0.34 18.33
N PHE A 120 2.67 -0.03 17.42
CA PHE A 120 3.63 0.92 16.84
C PHE A 120 2.93 2.02 16.03
N GLY A 121 1.95 1.65 15.21
CA GLY A 121 1.16 2.58 14.41
C GLY A 121 0.38 3.56 15.27
N VAL A 122 -0.33 3.08 16.29
CA VAL A 122 -1.02 3.94 17.26
C VAL A 122 0.00 4.84 17.98
N GLY A 123 1.13 4.31 18.41
CA GLY A 123 2.23 5.07 18.99
C GLY A 123 2.67 6.25 18.10
N LEU A 124 3.00 5.94 16.85
CA LEU A 124 3.49 6.90 15.88
C LEU A 124 2.44 7.95 15.49
N PHE A 125 1.22 7.51 15.16
CA PHE A 125 0.18 8.41 14.66
C PHE A 125 -0.49 9.25 15.75
N HIS A 126 -0.68 8.68 16.94
CA HIS A 126 -1.32 9.38 18.05
C HIS A 126 -0.32 10.25 18.83
N TYR A 127 0.82 9.69 19.24
CA TYR A 127 1.75 10.39 20.13
C TYR A 127 2.77 11.24 19.37
N ILE A 128 3.28 10.79 18.22
CA ILE A 128 4.39 11.46 17.52
C ILE A 128 3.85 12.45 16.48
N LEU A 129 2.90 12.03 15.64
CA LEU A 129 2.38 12.84 14.53
C LEU A 129 1.14 13.68 14.88
N GLN A 130 0.50 13.42 16.04
CA GLN A 130 -0.75 14.07 16.48
C GLN A 130 -1.79 14.24 15.35
N ILE A 131 -1.98 13.22 14.51
CA ILE A 131 -2.99 13.27 13.46
C ILE A 131 -4.38 13.27 14.13
N PRO A 132 -5.34 14.13 13.72
CA PRO A 132 -6.68 14.20 14.28
C PRO A 132 -7.58 13.01 13.90
N MET A 133 -7.02 11.82 13.74
CA MET A 133 -7.81 10.59 13.59
C MET A 133 -8.07 9.99 14.98
N PRO A 134 -9.33 9.77 15.38
CA PRO A 134 -9.67 9.15 16.65
C PRO A 134 -9.10 7.73 16.70
N VAL A 135 -8.40 7.44 17.80
CA VAL A 135 -7.71 6.15 18.02
C VAL A 135 -8.70 5.01 18.18
N LEU A 136 -9.81 5.30 18.85
CA LEU A 136 -11.02 4.50 18.94
C LEU A 136 -12.20 5.46 18.76
N GLU A 137 -12.97 5.27 17.70
CA GLU A 137 -14.27 5.94 17.54
C GLU A 137 -15.32 4.84 17.54
N TRP A 138 -16.11 4.73 18.62
CA TRP A 138 -17.27 3.84 18.66
C TRP A 138 -18.49 4.66 18.26
N ARG A 139 -18.80 4.71 16.96
CA ARG A 139 -20.05 5.30 16.47
C ARG A 139 -21.13 4.22 16.46
N GLY A 140 -21.73 4.01 17.64
CA GLY A 140 -23.03 3.36 17.81
C GLY A 140 -24.17 4.35 17.60
#